data_AF-A0A5P9PMM1-F1
#
_entry.id   AF-A0A5P9PMM1-F1
#
_cell.length_a   1.000
_cell.length_b   1.000
_cell.length_c   1.000
_cell.angle_alpha   90.00
_cell.angle_beta   90.00
_cell.angle_gamma   90.00
#
_symmetry.space_group_name_H-M   'P 1'
#
loop_
_entity.id
_entity.type
_entity.pdbx_description
1 polymer ?
#
loop_
_entity_poly.entity_id
_entity_poly.type
_entity_poly.pdbx_seq_one_letter_code
_entity_poly.pdbx_strand_id
1 'polypeptide(L)' 'MTDPFADAVDVEPRELSRGYTWAECPRWHDGTFWFSDMYTHRILRLDAEGTPETMVDLSTRTSVNGTEVIPGGFG' A
#
# COMPACT_ATOMS: atom_id res chain seq x y z
N MET A 1 24.05 -3.49 -28.82
CA MET A 1 23.36 -3.55 -27.53
C MET A 1 21.88 -3.66 -27.84
N THR A 2 21.22 -4.74 -27.46
CA THR A 2 19.78 -4.93 -27.73
C THR A 2 18.98 -4.09 -26.75
N ASP A 3 17.94 -3.42 -27.24
CA ASP A 3 17.00 -2.69 -26.39
C ASP A 3 16.20 -3.68 -25.54
N PRO A 4 16.30 -3.64 -24.19
CA PRO A 4 15.56 -4.55 -23.31
C PRO A 4 14.04 -4.30 -23.32
N PHE A 5 13.57 -3.22 -23.94
CA PHE A 5 12.16 -2.83 -23.98
C PHE A 5 11.54 -2.93 -25.37
N ALA A 6 12.24 -3.54 -26.35
CA ALA A 6 11.78 -3.61 -27.74
C ALA A 6 10.38 -4.25 -27.90
N ASP A 7 10.02 -5.16 -26.99
CA ASP A 7 8.73 -5.87 -26.97
C ASP A 7 7.82 -5.41 -25.80
N ALA A 8 8.16 -4.31 -25.13
CA ALA A 8 7.33 -3.77 -24.07
C ALA A 8 5.99 -3.29 -24.64
N VAL A 9 4.90 -3.62 -23.94
CA VAL A 9 3.55 -3.19 -24.29
C VAL A 9 3.22 -1.94 -23.49
N ASP A 10 2.77 -0.90 -24.17
CA ASP A 10 2.19 0.27 -23.53
C ASP A 10 0.83 -0.10 -22.93
N VAL A 11 0.67 0.16 -21.63
CA VAL A 11 -0.57 -0.10 -20.90
C VAL A 11 -1.03 1.21 -20.27
N GLU A 12 -2.23 1.65 -20.65
CA GLU A 12 -2.85 2.82 -20.01
C GLU A 12 -3.26 2.48 -18.58
N PRO A 13 -2.76 3.19 -17.57
CA PRO A 13 -3.12 2.93 -16.18
C PRO A 13 -4.56 3.36 -15.90
N ARG A 14 -5.27 2.57 -15.10
CA ARG A 14 -6.56 2.95 -14.53
C ARG A 14 -6.39 3.26 -13.05
N GLU A 15 -6.82 4.44 -12.61
CA GLU A 15 -6.91 4.76 -11.18
C GLU A 15 -7.87 3.77 -10.51
N LEU A 16 -7.39 3.06 -9.49
CA LEU A 16 -8.18 2.12 -8.69
C LEU A 16 -8.66 2.77 -7.39
N SER A 17 -7.77 3.49 -6.71
CA SER A 17 -8.07 4.20 -5.46
C SER A 17 -7.07 5.33 -5.22
N ARG A 18 -7.43 6.29 -4.37
CA ARG A 18 -6.64 7.48 -4.03
C ARG A 18 -6.92 7.97 -2.60
N GLY A 19 -6.15 8.96 -2.15
CA GLY A 19 -6.37 9.63 -0.86
C GLY A 19 -5.57 9.05 0.31
N TYR A 20 -4.49 8.33 0.01
CA TYR A 20 -3.53 7.83 0.99
C TYR A 20 -2.43 8.84 1.21
N THR A 21 -1.84 8.83 2.40
CA THR A 21 -0.72 9.72 2.73
C THR A 21 0.60 9.21 2.18
N TRP A 22 0.87 7.92 2.34
CA TRP A 22 2.04 7.26 1.81
C TRP A 22 1.79 5.75 1.70
N ALA A 23 1.33 5.31 0.54
CA ALA A 23 0.97 3.92 0.27
C ALA A 23 2.23 3.09 -0.06
N GLU A 24 2.52 2.08 0.77
CA GLU A 24 3.75 1.28 0.70
C GLU A 24 3.49 -0.20 0.97
N CYS A 25 4.53 -1.02 0.76
CA CYS A 25 4.51 -2.45 1.04
C CYS A 25 3.36 -3.19 0.33
N PRO A 26 3.19 -3.02 -1.01
CA PRO A 26 2.09 -3.63 -1.73
C PRO A 26 2.19 -5.16 -1.66
N ARG A 27 1.07 -5.82 -1.38
CA ARG A 27 1.00 -7.27 -1.33
C ARG A 27 -0.32 -7.80 -1.87
N TRP A 28 -0.26 -8.77 -2.76
CA TRP A 28 -1.44 -9.56 -3.14
C TRP A 28 -1.59 -10.75 -2.20
N HIS A 29 -2.75 -10.90 -1.59
CA HIS A 29 -3.07 -12.01 -0.69
C HIS A 29 -4.58 -12.27 -0.67
N ASP A 30 -4.95 -13.54 -0.78
CA ASP A 30 -6.35 -14.01 -0.70
C ASP A 30 -7.32 -13.21 -1.58
N GLY A 31 -6.91 -12.96 -2.83
CA GLY A 31 -7.74 -12.28 -3.84
C GLY A 31 -7.93 -10.78 -3.59
N THR A 32 -7.17 -10.18 -2.68
CA THR A 32 -7.26 -8.76 -2.33
C THR A 32 -5.88 -8.12 -2.35
N PHE A 33 -5.86 -6.80 -2.54
CA PHE A 33 -4.64 -6.01 -2.55
C PHE A 33 -4.43 -5.34 -1.20
N TRP A 34 -3.29 -5.58 -0.56
CA TRP A 34 -2.93 -5.07 0.75
C TRP A 34 -1.81 -4.06 0.64
N PHE A 35 -1.82 -3.05 1.50
CA PHE A 35 -0.77 -2.05 1.59
C PHE A 35 -0.82 -1.35 2.94
N SER A 36 0.29 -0.70 3.29
CA SER A 36 0.36 0.20 4.43
C SER A 36 0.15 1.64 4.00
N ASP A 37 -0.61 2.43 4.76
CA ASP A 37 -0.68 3.88 4.63
C ASP A 37 0.04 4.50 5.83
N MET A 38 1.32 4.82 5.63
CA MET A 38 2.28 5.03 6.72
C MET A 38 1.88 6.17 7.67
N TYR A 39 1.53 7.35 7.15
CA TYR A 39 1.25 8.53 7.98
C TYR A 39 -0.21 8.66 8.44
N THR A 40 -1.07 7.71 8.06
CA THR A 40 -2.35 7.51 8.76
C THR A 40 -2.33 6.34 9.73
N HIS A 41 -1.18 5.66 9.86
CA HIS A 41 -0.98 4.53 10.77
C HIS A 41 -1.92 3.35 10.51
N ARG A 42 -2.24 3.06 9.25
CA ARG A 42 -3.21 2.00 8.89
C ARG A 42 -2.61 0.96 7.97
N ILE A 43 -3.03 -0.28 8.17
CA ILE A 43 -2.89 -1.35 7.16
C ILE A 43 -4.25 -1.52 6.53
N LEU A 44 -4.31 -1.45 5.20
CA LEU A 44 -5.54 -1.52 4.43
C LEU A 44 -5.53 -2.70 3.47
N ARG A 45 -6.74 -3.15 3.12
CA ARG A 45 -6.98 -3.97 1.93
C ARG A 45 -7.90 -3.22 0.96
N LEU A 46 -7.72 -3.45 -0.34
CA LEU A 46 -8.66 -3.07 -1.40
C LEU A 46 -9.34 -4.33 -1.95
N ASP A 47 -10.64 -4.23 -2.19
CA ASP A 47 -11.36 -5.16 -3.06
C ASP A 47 -11.08 -4.87 -4.55
N ALA A 48 -11.71 -5.63 -5.44
CA ALA A 48 -11.52 -5.52 -6.88
C ALA A 48 -12.03 -4.19 -7.46
N GLU A 49 -12.98 -3.56 -6.76
CA GLU A 49 -13.59 -2.27 -7.09
C GLU A 49 -12.74 -1.09 -6.58
N GLY A 50 -11.72 -1.36 -5.74
CA GLY A 50 -10.84 -0.35 -5.18
C GLY A 50 -11.32 0.24 -3.85
N THR A 51 -12.29 -0.39 -3.19
CA THR A 51 -12.84 0.05 -1.91
C THR A 51 -11.87 -0.28 -0.78
N PRO A 52 -11.35 0.71 -0.03
CA PRO A 52 -10.47 0.45 1.09
C PRO A 52 -11.23 -0.03 2.33
N GLU A 53 -10.73 -1.09 2.96
CA GLU A 53 -11.05 -1.47 4.34
C GLU A 53 -9.80 -1.33 5.22
N THR A 54 -9.96 -0.69 6.38
CA THR A 54 -8.90 -0.65 7.40
C THR A 54 -8.88 -1.97 8.16
N MET A 55 -7.80 -2.72 7.99
CA MET A 55 -7.60 -4.02 8.63
C MET A 55 -6.90 -3.88 9.98
N VAL A 56 -6.04 -2.88 10.11
CA VAL A 56 -5.39 -2.50 11.37
C VAL A 56 -5.32 -0.99 11.45
N ASP A 57 -5.73 -0.43 12.58
CA ASP A 57 -5.57 0.98 12.94
C ASP A 57 -4.60 1.11 14.12
N LEU A 58 -3.47 1.78 13.89
CA LEU A 58 -2.41 2.01 14.87
C LEU A 58 -2.32 3.50 15.27
N SER A 59 -3.26 4.35 14.85
CA SER A 59 -3.22 5.80 15.07
C SER A 59 -3.22 6.22 16.54
N THR A 60 -3.68 5.34 17.42
CA THR A 60 -3.69 5.55 18.89
C THR A 60 -2.65 4.69 19.61
N ARG A 61 -1.82 3.94 18.89
CA ARG A 61 -0.85 3.03 19.47
C ARG A 61 0.41 3.79 19.87
N THR A 62 0.86 3.57 21.10
CA THR A 62 2.13 4.11 21.61
C THR A 62 3.16 2.98 21.73
N SER A 63 4.39 3.23 21.31
CA SER A 63 5.50 2.29 21.56
C SER A 63 5.94 2.36 23.03
N VAL A 64 6.72 1.37 23.46
CA VAL A 64 7.26 1.31 24.83
C VAL A 64 8.15 2.50 25.19
N ASN A 65 8.83 3.09 24.20
CA ASN A 65 9.74 4.23 24.39
C ASN A 65 9.14 5.58 23.93
N GLY A 66 7.84 5.64 23.64
CA GLY A 66 7.16 6.85 23.18
C GLY A 66 7.45 7.25 21.72
N THR A 67 8.20 6.45 20.98
CA THR A 67 8.34 6.59 19.53
C THR A 67 7.02 6.28 18.83
N GLU A 68 6.77 7.01 17.75
CA GLU A 68 5.62 6.79 16.88
C GLU A 68 5.62 5.37 16.28
N VAL A 69 4.44 4.77 16.17
CA VAL A 69 4.26 3.45 15.55
C VAL A 69 3.82 3.64 14.10
N ILE A 70 4.73 3.40 13.17
CA ILE A 70 4.46 3.48 11.74
C ILE A 70 4.45 2.06 11.16
N PRO A 71 3.32 1.59 10.59
CA PRO A 71 3.33 0.35 9.84
C PRO A 71 4.10 0.60 8.53
N GLY A 72 5.29 0.04 8.39
CA GLY A 72 6.13 0.20 7.22
C GLY A 72 7.02 -1.02 6.99
N GLY A 73 7.71 -1.06 5.86
CA GLY A 73 8.70 -2.08 5.52
C GLY A 73 10.09 -1.47 5.52
N PHE A 74 11.07 -2.23 5.99
CA PHE A 74 12.47 -1.93 5.70
C PHE A 74 12.79 -2.63 4.37
N GLY A 75 13.02 -1.84 3.32
CA GLY A 75 13.52 -2.32 2.03
C GLY A 75 14.99 -2.73 2.10
#